data_AF-A0A8S3ZR08-F1
#
_entry.id   AF-A0A8S3ZR08-F1
#
_cell.length_a   1.000
_cell.length_b   1.000
_cell.length_c   1.000
_cell.angle_alpha   90.00
_cell.angle_beta   90.00
_cell.angle_gamma   90.00
#
_symmetry.space_group_name_H-M   'P 1'
#
loop_
_entity.id
_entity.type
_entity.pdbx_description
1 polymer ?
#
loop_
_entity_poly.entity_id
_entity_poly.type
_entity_poly.pdbx_seq_one_letter_code
_entity_poly.pdbx_strand_id
1 'polypeptide(L)'
;MIGTHQSAAENPFNNITIRVTPIGGLLSDEFTAICQWIIFTLICQIIDLFGIATNIINIICFVKQGFNDPVNISLLGLALADLGCLITLVWTNICYTPAFSDYDLPFDTIEFQYLTSGMPHTTFTRITGWITAIITLERCLCITMPLK
;
A
#
# COMPACT_ATOMS: atom_id res chain seq x y z
N MET A 1 47.04 -17.62 51.05
CA MET A 1 48.09 -17.80 50.03
C MET A 1 47.53 -18.80 49.04
N ILE A 2 47.19 -18.53 47.78
CA ILE A 2 47.62 -17.60 46.71
C ILE A 2 46.35 -17.51 45.81
N GLY A 3 45.80 -16.35 45.43
CA GLY A 3 46.35 -15.40 44.47
C GLY A 3 45.99 -15.80 43.03
N THR A 4 44.80 -15.41 42.54
CA THR A 4 44.53 -15.32 41.10
C THR A 4 43.92 -13.96 40.80
N HIS A 5 44.78 -13.04 40.36
CA HIS A 5 44.41 -11.81 39.70
C HIS A 5 43.71 -12.14 38.38
N GLN A 6 42.43 -11.78 38.26
CA GLN A 6 41.80 -11.58 36.96
C GLN A 6 41.42 -10.10 36.89
N SER A 7 42.34 -9.30 36.35
CA SER A 7 42.08 -7.92 35.95
C SER A 7 41.06 -7.96 34.80
N ALA A 8 39.80 -7.68 35.12
CA ALA A 8 38.79 -7.38 34.12
C ALA A 8 39.01 -5.92 33.70
N ALA A 9 39.68 -5.74 32.57
CA ALA A 9 39.74 -4.46 31.89
C ALA A 9 38.30 -4.01 31.60
N GLU A 10 37.88 -2.90 32.20
CA GLU A 10 36.65 -2.21 31.82
C GLU A 10 36.77 -1.80 30.35
N ASN A 11 36.02 -2.47 29.47
CA ASN A 11 35.89 -2.07 28.08
C ASN A 11 35.23 -0.69 28.03
N PRO A 12 35.92 0.37 27.55
CA PRO A 12 35.39 1.73 27.55
C PRO A 12 34.23 1.94 26.56
N PHE A 13 33.79 0.88 25.88
CA PHE A 13 32.70 0.88 24.91
C PHE A 13 31.33 0.53 25.51
N ASN A 14 31.23 0.08 26.76
CA ASN A 14 29.93 -0.20 27.41
C ASN A 14 29.13 1.06 27.79
N ASN A 15 29.75 2.23 27.62
CA ASN A 15 29.23 3.51 28.11
C ASN A 15 28.52 4.28 26.97
N ILE A 16 28.61 3.80 25.73
CA ILE A 16 27.92 4.39 24.58
C ILE A 16 26.54 3.74 24.51
N THR A 17 25.72 4.00 25.52
CA THR A 17 24.27 3.94 25.33
C THR A 17 23.93 5.03 24.34
N ILE A 18 23.88 4.70 23.06
CA ILE A 18 23.20 5.51 22.06
C ILE A 18 21.77 5.63 22.60
N ARG A 19 21.46 6.75 23.25
CA ARG A 19 20.08 7.11 23.51
C ARG A 19 19.52 7.40 22.12
N VAL A 20 18.97 6.36 21.51
CA VAL A 20 17.98 6.50 20.46
C VAL A 20 16.84 7.23 21.15
N THR A 21 16.86 8.57 21.11
CA THR A 21 15.70 9.36 21.49
C THR A 21 14.57 8.84 20.62
N PRO A 22 13.50 8.27 21.21
CA PRO A 22 12.34 7.90 20.43
C PRO A 22 11.87 9.18 19.76
N ILE A 23 11.86 9.20 18.42
CA ILE A 23 11.19 10.26 17.67
C ILE A 23 9.66 10.18 17.94
N GLY A 24 9.19 9.18 18.70
CA GLY A 24 7.81 8.99 19.15
C GLY A 24 7.38 9.82 20.36
N GLY A 25 7.85 11.06 20.48
CA GLY A 25 7.44 11.98 21.57
C GLY A 25 6.67 13.21 21.10
N LEU A 26 6.53 13.44 19.79
CA LEU A 26 5.92 14.68 19.28
C LEU A 26 4.38 14.61 19.23
N LEU A 27 3.81 13.41 19.18
CA LEU A 27 2.37 13.14 19.15
C LEU A 27 2.07 11.97 20.09
N SER A 28 0.99 12.09 20.87
CA SER A 28 0.49 10.99 21.69
C SER A 28 0.04 9.84 20.79
N ASP A 29 0.33 8.59 21.18
CA ASP A 29 -0.12 7.38 20.46
C ASP A 29 -1.65 7.37 20.28
N GLU A 30 -2.37 7.87 21.28
CA GLU A 30 -3.83 8.03 21.25
C GLU A 30 -4.27 8.99 20.14
N PHE A 31 -3.57 10.11 19.96
CA PHE A 31 -3.87 11.07 18.90
C PHE A 31 -3.60 10.46 17.53
N THR A 32 -2.49 9.74 17.38
CA THR A 32 -2.15 9.04 16.12
C THR A 32 -3.21 8.00 15.76
N ALA A 33 -3.69 7.23 16.73
CA ALA A 33 -4.74 6.24 16.53
C ALA A 33 -6.07 6.88 16.07
N ILE A 34 -6.47 7.98 16.70
CA ILE A 34 -7.69 8.73 16.32
C ILE A 34 -7.55 9.29 14.90
N CYS A 35 -6.43 9.94 14.58
CA CYS A 35 -6.18 10.48 13.25
C CYS A 35 -6.18 9.38 12.19
N GLN A 36 -5.48 8.28 12.45
CA GLN A 36 -5.43 7.14 11.54
C GLN A 36 -6.82 6.57 11.30
N TRP A 37 -7.61 6.39 12.35
CA TRP A 37 -8.98 5.89 12.22
C TRP A 37 -9.86 6.80 11.35
N ILE A 38 -9.83 8.12 11.58
CA ILE A 38 -10.60 9.08 10.79
C ILE A 38 -10.18 9.08 9.32
N ILE A 39 -8.86 9.12 9.05
CA ILE A 39 -8.34 9.20 7.68
C ILE A 39 -8.67 7.93 6.90
N PHE A 40 -8.30 6.76 7.43
CA PHE A 40 -8.46 5.50 6.71
C PHE A 40 -9.92 5.04 6.65
N THR A 41 -10.65 5.11 7.77
CA THR A 41 -12.00 4.53 7.84
C THR A 41 -13.06 5.41 7.19
N LEU A 42 -12.91 6.74 7.23
CA LEU A 42 -13.92 7.65 6.68
C LEU A 42 -13.50 8.18 5.32
N ILE A 43 -12.34 8.84 5.24
CA ILE A 43 -11.96 9.58 4.03
C ILE A 43 -11.52 8.59 2.94
N CYS A 44 -10.53 7.74 3.22
CA CYS A 44 -10.02 6.77 2.25
C CYS A 44 -11.13 5.80 1.83
N GLN A 45 -11.90 5.26 2.77
CA GLN A 45 -12.98 4.33 2.45
C GLN A 45 -14.02 4.91 1.48
N ILE A 46 -14.41 6.18 1.63
CA ILE A 46 -15.35 6.83 0.69
C ILE A 46 -14.73 6.98 -0.70
N ILE A 47 -13.47 7.41 -0.75
CA ILE A 47 -12.72 7.56 -2.01
C ILE A 47 -12.58 6.21 -2.70
N ASP A 48 -12.29 5.14 -1.96
CA ASP A 48 -12.11 3.80 -2.49
C ASP A 48 -13.41 3.26 -3.09
N LEU A 49 -14.54 3.43 -2.39
CA LEU A 49 -15.86 3.03 -2.90
C LEU A 49 -16.26 3.80 -4.16
N PHE A 50 -15.97 5.09 -4.21
CA PHE A 50 -16.19 5.91 -5.40
C PHE A 50 -15.31 5.45 -6.56
N GLY A 51 -14.03 5.17 -6.30
CA GLY A 51 -13.09 4.59 -7.26
C GLY A 51 -13.57 3.24 -7.80
N ILE A 52 -14.15 2.39 -6.95
CA ILE A 52 -14.69 1.08 -7.36
C ILE A 52 -15.87 1.28 -8.31
N ALA A 53 -16.83 2.12 -7.93
CA ALA A 53 -18.01 2.39 -8.76
C ALA A 53 -17.62 2.93 -10.14
N THR A 54 -16.72 3.91 -10.18
CA THR A 54 -16.25 4.53 -11.43
C THR A 54 -15.47 3.55 -12.31
N ASN A 55 -14.58 2.73 -11.74
CA ASN A 55 -13.86 1.72 -12.52
C ASN A 55 -14.76 0.58 -13.02
N ILE A 56 -15.79 0.18 -12.26
CA ILE A 56 -16.80 -0.76 -12.76
C ILE A 56 -17.53 -0.18 -13.98
N ILE A 57 -17.93 1.10 -13.93
CA ILE A 57 -18.56 1.77 -15.06
C ILE A 57 -17.61 1.78 -16.27
N ASN A 58 -16.33 2.09 -16.06
CA ASN A 58 -15.31 2.06 -17.11
C ASN A 58 -15.21 0.67 -17.76
N ILE A 59 -15.16 -0.40 -16.96
CA ILE A 59 -15.12 -1.77 -17.47
C ILE A 59 -16.36 -2.07 -18.33
N ILE A 60 -17.55 -1.74 -17.85
CA ILE A 60 -18.80 -1.96 -18.61
C ILE A 60 -18.75 -1.20 -19.94
N CYS A 61 -18.30 0.06 -19.93
CA CYS A 61 -18.16 0.87 -21.13
C CYS A 61 -17.16 0.26 -22.13
N PHE A 62 -15.96 -0.12 -21.69
CA PHE A 62 -14.94 -0.70 -22.58
C PHE A 62 -15.33 -2.07 -23.13
N VAL A 63 -15.99 -2.91 -22.32
CA VAL A 63 -16.54 -4.19 -22.80
C VAL A 63 -17.61 -3.96 -23.86
N LYS A 64 -18.48 -2.96 -23.69
CA LYS A 64 -19.51 -2.61 -24.69
C LYS A 64 -18.92 -1.99 -25.96
N GLN A 65 -17.80 -1.28 -25.85
CA GLN A 65 -17.10 -0.69 -27.00
C GLN A 65 -16.38 -1.75 -27.83
N GLY A 66 -16.06 -2.89 -27.22
CA GLY A 66 -15.46 -4.05 -27.89
C GLY A 66 -13.94 -3.95 -28.04
N PHE A 67 -13.33 -5.09 -28.32
CA PHE A 67 -11.87 -5.30 -28.32
C PHE A 67 -11.20 -5.08 -29.68
N ASN A 68 -11.83 -4.29 -30.57
CA ASN A 68 -11.29 -4.05 -31.91
C ASN A 68 -10.21 -2.95 -31.92
N ASP A 69 -10.18 -2.10 -30.91
CA ASP A 69 -9.17 -1.04 -30.75
C ASP A 69 -8.22 -1.44 -29.61
N PRO A 70 -6.89 -1.51 -29.86
CA PRO A 70 -5.90 -1.79 -28.81
C PRO A 70 -6.00 -0.82 -27.63
N VAL A 71 -6.41 0.43 -27.87
CA VAL A 71 -6.63 1.43 -26.81
C VAL A 71 -7.70 0.96 -25.82
N ASN A 72 -8.82 0.42 -26.31
CA ASN A 72 -9.91 -0.04 -25.44
C ASN A 72 -9.48 -1.22 -24.57
N ILE A 73 -8.64 -2.10 -25.11
CA ILE A 73 -8.07 -3.23 -24.37
C ILE A 73 -7.14 -2.72 -23.26
N SER A 74 -6.24 -1.77 -23.58
CA SER A 74 -5.33 -1.17 -22.61
C SER A 74 -6.09 -0.42 -21.50
N LEU A 75 -7.13 0.33 -21.85
CA LEU A 75 -7.97 1.04 -20.89
C LEU A 75 -8.82 0.08 -20.02
N LEU A 76 -9.30 -1.03 -20.59
CA LEU A 76 -9.95 -2.09 -19.80
C LEU A 76 -8.97 -2.71 -18.80
N GLY A 77 -7.75 -3.03 -19.24
CA GLY A 77 -6.69 -3.55 -18.37
C GLY A 77 -6.35 -2.58 -17.23
N LEU A 78 -6.30 -1.28 -17.53
CA LEU A 78 -6.09 -0.23 -16.53
C LEU A 78 -7.21 -0.21 -15.49
N ALA A 79 -8.47 -0.22 -15.93
CA ALA A 79 -9.63 -0.21 -15.02
C ALA A 79 -9.70 -1.46 -14.14
N LEU A 80 -9.28 -2.62 -14.65
CA LEU A 80 -9.17 -3.86 -13.87
C LEU A 80 -8.05 -3.79 -12.82
N ALA A 81 -6.88 -3.26 -13.18
CA ALA A 81 -5.77 -3.07 -12.25
C ALA A 81 -6.12 -2.08 -11.13
N ASP A 82 -6.82 -0.99 -11.48
CA ASP A 82 -7.29 0.00 -10.52
C ASP A 82 -8.35 -0.58 -9.59
N LEU A 83 -9.28 -1.42 -10.08
CA LEU A 83 -10.19 -2.16 -9.19
C LEU A 83 -9.44 -3.06 -8.21
N GLY A 84 -8.41 -3.76 -8.66
CA GLY A 84 -7.56 -4.57 -7.78
C GLY A 84 -6.92 -3.72 -6.68
N CYS A 85 -6.36 -2.56 -7.03
CA CYS A 85 -5.80 -1.61 -6.07
C CYS A 85 -6.84 -1.19 -5.03
N LEU A 86 -8.02 -0.80 -5.47
CA LEU A 86 -9.08 -0.28 -4.60
C LEU A 86 -9.65 -1.35 -3.67
N ILE A 87 -9.83 -2.59 -4.15
CA ILE A 87 -10.28 -3.71 -3.31
C ILE A 87 -9.27 -3.98 -2.19
N THR A 88 -7.97 -3.97 -2.50
CA THR A 88 -6.92 -4.12 -1.48
C THR A 88 -6.86 -2.93 -0.52
N LEU A 89 -7.13 -1.71 -0.97
CA LEU A 89 -7.25 -0.53 -0.10
C LEU A 89 -8.45 -0.63 0.86
N VAL A 90 -9.63 -1.03 0.37
CA VAL A 90 -10.80 -1.29 1.22
C VAL A 90 -10.49 -2.34 2.30
N TRP A 91 -9.81 -3.43 1.92
CA TRP A 91 -9.36 -4.43 2.88
C TRP A 91 -8.40 -3.85 3.92
N THR A 92 -7.44 -3.02 3.48
CA THR A 92 -6.51 -2.30 4.38
C THR A 92 -7.26 -1.43 5.40
N ASN A 93 -8.27 -0.68 4.96
CA ASN A 93 -9.06 0.19 5.83
C ASN A 93 -9.85 -0.60 6.89
N ILE A 94 -10.38 -1.77 6.51
CA ILE A 94 -11.05 -2.68 7.45
C ILE A 94 -10.07 -3.16 8.51
N CYS A 95 -8.85 -3.56 8.13
CA CYS A 95 -7.82 -3.98 9.09
C CYS A 95 -7.40 -2.87 10.06
N TYR A 96 -7.50 -1.59 9.67
CA TYR A 96 -7.22 -0.45 10.55
C TYR A 96 -8.40 0.01 11.42
N THR A 97 -9.55 -0.64 11.31
CA THR A 97 -10.69 -0.36 12.19
C THR A 97 -10.40 -0.96 13.58
N PRO A 98 -10.61 -0.23 14.70
CA PRO A 98 -10.35 -0.71 16.05
C PRO A 98 -11.10 -2.00 16.38
N ALA A 99 -12.30 -2.17 15.82
CA ALA A 99 -13.06 -3.40 15.93
C ALA A 99 -12.32 -4.64 15.40
N PHE A 100 -11.38 -4.49 14.46
CA PHE A 100 -10.57 -5.60 13.94
C PHE A 100 -9.46 -5.99 14.93
N SER A 101 -8.86 -5.03 15.63
CA SER A 101 -7.85 -5.25 16.67
C SER A 101 -8.42 -5.85 17.96
N ASP A 102 -9.73 -5.66 18.21
CA ASP A 102 -10.42 -6.20 19.38
C ASP A 102 -10.76 -7.70 19.23
N TYR A 103 -10.59 -8.30 18.05
CA TYR A 103 -10.77 -9.74 17.86
C TYR A 103 -9.52 -10.51 18.32
N ASP A 104 -9.73 -11.56 19.12
CA ASP A 104 -8.68 -12.51 19.53
C ASP A 104 -8.29 -13.42 18.36
N LEU A 105 -7.58 -12.85 17.39
CA LEU A 105 -7.12 -13.54 16.19
C LEU A 105 -5.85 -14.34 16.50
N PRO A 106 -5.69 -15.56 15.94
CA PRO A 106 -4.55 -16.42 16.23
C PRO A 106 -3.25 -15.99 15.52
N PHE A 107 -3.23 -14.82 14.89
CA PHE A 107 -2.14 -14.33 14.06
C PHE A 107 -1.86 -12.84 14.33
N ASP A 108 -0.62 -12.41 14.07
CA ASP A 108 -0.23 -11.01 14.13
C ASP A 108 -0.99 -10.21 13.05
N THR A 109 -1.75 -9.20 13.49
CA THR A 109 -2.63 -8.41 12.63
C THR A 109 -1.84 -7.59 11.60
N ILE A 110 -0.62 -7.15 11.94
CA ILE A 110 0.23 -6.34 11.07
C ILE A 110 0.82 -7.22 9.97
N GLU A 111 1.38 -8.39 10.32
CA GLU A 111 1.95 -9.31 9.34
C GLU A 111 0.88 -9.83 8.39
N PHE A 112 -0.30 -10.17 8.92
CA PHE A 112 -1.44 -10.61 8.13
C PHE A 112 -1.93 -9.52 7.17
N GLN A 113 -2.07 -8.28 7.63
CA GLN A 113 -2.44 -7.15 6.78
C GLN A 113 -1.39 -6.89 5.69
N TYR A 114 -0.09 -6.97 6.02
CA TYR A 114 0.98 -6.78 5.06
C TYR A 114 0.91 -7.82 3.93
N LEU A 115 0.71 -9.09 4.29
CA LEU A 115 0.65 -10.19 3.33
C LEU A 115 -0.63 -10.18 2.48
N THR A 116 -1.78 -9.94 3.10
CA THR A 116 -3.09 -10.01 2.43
C THR A 116 -3.47 -8.72 1.70
N SER A 117 -2.92 -7.59 2.12
CA SER A 117 -3.28 -6.28 1.60
C SER A 117 -2.11 -5.56 0.95
N GLY A 118 -1.01 -5.36 1.69
CA GLY A 118 0.13 -4.55 1.23
C GLY A 118 0.81 -5.13 -0.02
N MET A 119 1.08 -6.43 -0.01
CA MET A 119 1.72 -7.13 -1.13
C MET A 119 0.85 -7.14 -2.40
N PRO A 120 -0.44 -7.54 -2.35
CA PRO A 120 -1.35 -7.42 -3.48
C PRO A 120 -1.53 -5.98 -3.98
N HIS A 121 -1.71 -5.01 -3.08
CA HIS A 121 -1.89 -3.60 -3.43
C HIS A 121 -0.71 -3.05 -4.23
N THR A 122 0.51 -3.33 -3.76
CA THR A 122 1.75 -2.95 -4.45
C THR A 122 1.81 -3.59 -5.84
N THR A 123 1.39 -4.84 -5.98
CA THR A 123 1.39 -5.55 -7.25
C THR A 123 0.44 -4.89 -8.25
N PHE A 124 -0.81 -4.61 -7.86
CA PHE A 124 -1.77 -3.93 -8.73
C PHE A 124 -1.31 -2.52 -9.10
N THR A 125 -0.75 -1.76 -8.15
CA THR A 125 -0.25 -0.40 -8.43
C THR A 125 0.87 -0.42 -9.47
N ARG A 126 1.76 -1.42 -9.42
CA ARG A 126 2.80 -1.60 -10.44
C ARG A 126 2.20 -1.95 -11.80
N ILE A 127 1.19 -2.82 -11.84
CA ILE A 127 0.48 -3.17 -13.08
C ILE A 127 -0.16 -1.91 -13.69
N THR A 128 -0.91 -1.13 -12.92
CA THR A 128 -1.48 0.16 -13.34
C THR A 128 -0.40 1.09 -13.92
N GLY A 129 0.75 1.20 -13.24
CA GLY A 129 1.88 2.01 -13.71
C GLY A 129 2.44 1.54 -15.06
N TRP A 130 2.66 0.24 -15.23
CA TRP A 130 3.14 -0.32 -16.50
C TRP A 130 2.13 -0.15 -17.64
N ILE A 131 0.84 -0.36 -17.39
CA ILE A 131 -0.21 -0.15 -18.39
C ILE A 131 -0.28 1.33 -18.80
N THR A 132 -0.22 2.24 -17.84
CA THR A 132 -0.21 3.69 -18.10
C THR A 132 1.00 4.11 -18.94
N ALA A 133 2.17 3.53 -18.66
CA ALA A 133 3.38 3.75 -19.44
C ALA A 133 3.23 3.25 -20.89
N ILE A 134 2.66 2.05 -21.09
CA ILE A 134 2.38 1.48 -22.43
C ILE A 134 1.39 2.36 -23.19
N ILE A 135 0.28 2.77 -22.57
CA ILE A 135 -0.71 3.67 -23.20
C ILE A 135 -0.03 4.97 -23.64
N THR A 136 0.81 5.56 -22.78
CA THR A 136 1.52 6.80 -23.10
C THR A 136 2.50 6.59 -24.27
N LEU A 137 3.24 5.48 -24.26
CA LEU A 137 4.17 5.12 -25.32
C LEU A 137 3.44 4.94 -26.67
N GLU A 138 2.32 4.20 -26.69
CA GLU A 138 1.51 4.01 -27.90
C GLU A 138 1.04 5.35 -28.48
N ARG A 139 0.56 6.26 -27.63
CA ARG A 139 0.12 7.60 -28.05
C ARG A 139 1.26 8.43 -28.61
N CYS A 140 2.45 8.37 -28.01
CA CYS A 140 3.64 9.06 -28.52
C CYS A 140 4.14 8.46 -29.84
N LEU A 141 4.11 7.13 -29.97
CA LEU A 141 4.55 6.43 -31.18
C LEU A 141 3.62 6.74 -32.36
N CYS A 142 2.30 6.74 -32.15
CA CYS A 142 1.32 7.11 -33.18
C CYS A 142 1.53 8.52 -33.75
N ILE A 143 2.07 9.46 -32.96
CA ILE A 143 2.35 10.84 -33.41
C ILE A 143 3.72 10.91 -34.11
N THR A 144 4.73 10.25 -33.56
CA THR A 144 6.13 10.37 -34.01
C THR A 144 6.45 9.49 -35.20
N MET A 145 5.78 8.35 -35.34
CA MET A 145 5.88 7.45 -36.48
C MET A 145 4.52 7.34 -37.17
N PRO A 146 4.18 8.27 -38.09
CA PRO A 146 3.06 8.09 -38.99
C PRO A 146 3.42 6.96 -39.97
N LEU A 147 3.26 5.70 -39.53
CA LEU A 147 3.42 4.54 -40.37
C LEU A 147 2.36 4.62 -41.48
N LYS A 148 2.84 4.78 -42.72
CA LYS A 148 2.03 4.66 -43.95
C LYS A 148 1.46 3.26 -44.11
#